data_AF-A0A1Y1K9W6-F1
#
_entry.id   AF-A0A1Y1K9W6-F1
#
_cell.length_a   1.000
_cell.length_b   1.000
_cell.length_c   1.000
_cell.angle_alpha   90.00
_cell.angle_beta   90.00
_cell.angle_gamma   90.00
#
_symmetry.space_group_name_H-M   'P 1'
#
loop_
_entity.id
_entity.type
_entity.pdbx_description
1 polymer ?
#
loop_
_entity_poly.entity_id
_entity_poly.type
_entity_poly.pdbx_seq_one_letter_code
_entity_poly.pdbx_strand_id
1 'polypeptide(L)'
;KSKAGHIVSVGLDRVVRVWNIRGRGSSYVIADGNDAELCPFPILAMSIDGNSTWLALLSTSRVSFWNLVEQRWGGSMPLESCSHRPAAMFFDSTPDTDKPTIQLVHHNGTMVQVTAGTQIPESGISICPEPLARARSLTKKCDSGVIT
;
A
#
# COMPACT_ATOMS: atom_id res chain seq x y z
N LYS A 1 -5.57 -7.82 3.30
CA LYS A 1 -5.60 -9.03 2.42
C LYS A 1 -6.90 -8.97 1.64
N SER A 2 -6.89 -9.12 0.32
CA SER A 2 -8.13 -9.07 -0.49
C SER A 2 -9.02 -10.30 -0.22
N LYS A 3 -10.28 -10.08 0.16
CA LYS A 3 -11.31 -11.11 0.24
C LYS A 3 -11.85 -11.54 -1.12
N ALA A 4 -11.77 -10.68 -2.13
CA ALA A 4 -12.26 -10.95 -3.49
C ALA A 4 -11.25 -11.72 -4.38
N GLY A 5 -10.02 -11.93 -3.91
CA GLY A 5 -8.97 -12.56 -4.74
C GLY A 5 -8.33 -11.59 -5.73
N HIS A 6 -8.24 -10.31 -5.37
CA HIS A 6 -7.42 -9.36 -6.11
C HIS A 6 -5.95 -9.54 -5.74
N ILE A 7 -5.10 -9.68 -6.75
CA ILE A 7 -3.65 -9.55 -6.64
C ILE A 7 -3.26 -8.27 -7.35
N VAL A 8 -2.32 -7.52 -6.78
CA VAL A 8 -1.80 -6.28 -7.37
C VAL A 8 -0.28 -6.37 -7.43
N SER A 9 0.30 -5.97 -8.56
CA SER A 9 1.74 -5.80 -8.70
C SER A 9 2.07 -4.38 -9.13
N VAL A 10 3.28 -3.96 -8.81
CA VAL A 10 3.92 -2.78 -9.39
C VAL A 10 5.30 -3.19 -9.89
N GLY A 11 5.59 -2.89 -11.15
CA GLY A 11 6.91 -3.11 -11.77
C GLY A 11 7.80 -1.86 -11.74
N LEU A 12 9.09 -2.06 -12.03
CA LEU A 12 10.05 -0.95 -12.21
C LEU A 12 9.81 -0.19 -13.53
N ASP A 13 9.11 -0.83 -14.47
CA ASP A 13 8.49 -0.22 -15.65
C ASP A 13 7.30 0.69 -15.29
N ARG A 14 7.00 0.87 -14.00
CA ARG A 14 5.90 1.67 -13.46
C ARG A 14 4.52 1.13 -13.82
N VAL A 15 4.44 -0.09 -14.35
CA VAL A 15 3.17 -0.74 -14.66
C VAL A 15 2.53 -1.21 -13.36
N VAL A 16 1.28 -0.79 -13.16
CA VAL A 16 0.44 -1.25 -12.05
C VAL A 16 -0.68 -2.10 -12.63
N ARG A 17 -0.73 -3.37 -12.24
CA ARG A 17 -1.71 -4.35 -12.76
C ARG A 17 -2.46 -5.02 -11.63
N VAL A 18 -3.75 -5.23 -11.87
CA VAL A 18 -4.64 -6.01 -10.99
C VAL A 18 -5.02 -7.30 -11.69
N TRP A 19 -4.99 -8.40 -10.96
CA TRP A 19 -5.53 -9.69 -11.40
C TRP A 19 -6.67 -10.11 -10.49
N ASN A 20 -7.74 -10.63 -11.08
CA ASN A 20 -8.80 -11.34 -10.38
C ASN A 20 -8.59 -12.85 -10.58
N ILE A 21 -8.07 -13.50 -9.54
CA ILE A 21 -7.78 -14.94 -9.57
C ILE A 21 -8.98 -15.83 -9.25
N ARG A 22 -10.07 -15.26 -8.74
CA ARG A 22 -11.32 -16.01 -8.48
C ARG A 22 -12.26 -15.98 -9.67
N GLY A 23 -12.14 -14.98 -10.54
CA GLY A 23 -12.70 -15.00 -11.89
C GLY A 23 -11.92 -15.93 -12.80
N ARG A 24 -12.30 -16.01 -14.09
CA ARG A 24 -11.59 -16.78 -15.14
C ARG A 24 -10.13 -16.30 -15.42
N GLY A 25 -9.45 -15.69 -14.45
CA GLY A 25 -8.09 -15.17 -14.58
C GLY A 25 -8.00 -13.83 -15.32
N SER A 26 -9.00 -12.95 -15.15
CA SER A 26 -8.98 -11.63 -15.78
C SER A 26 -7.98 -10.69 -15.12
N SER A 27 -7.49 -9.71 -15.87
CA SER A 27 -6.60 -8.67 -15.37
C SER A 27 -6.84 -7.35 -16.08
N TYR A 28 -6.49 -6.25 -15.42
CA TYR A 28 -6.51 -4.92 -16.03
C TYR A 28 -5.34 -4.07 -15.51
N VAL A 29 -4.98 -3.07 -16.31
CA VAL A 29 -3.87 -2.14 -16.02
C VAL A 29 -4.47 -0.88 -15.38
N ILE A 30 -3.97 -0.52 -14.19
CA ILE A 30 -4.29 0.76 -13.52
C ILE A 30 -3.42 1.87 -14.09
N ALA A 31 -2.15 1.57 -14.35
CA ALA A 31 -1.18 2.49 -14.92
C ALA A 31 -0.24 1.73 -15.85
N ASP A 32 -0.01 2.28 -17.04
CA ASP A 32 0.81 1.68 -18.10
C ASP A 32 2.28 2.12 -18.05
N GLY A 33 2.61 3.00 -17.10
CA GLY A 33 3.93 3.56 -16.89
C GLY A 33 4.19 4.91 -17.59
N ASN A 34 3.28 5.35 -18.46
CA ASN A 34 3.34 6.67 -19.10
C ASN A 34 2.62 7.75 -18.29
N ASP A 35 1.64 7.35 -17.47
CA ASP A 35 0.75 8.26 -16.77
C ASP A 35 1.21 8.59 -15.34
N ALA A 36 2.33 9.33 -15.26
CA ALA A 36 3.00 9.66 -14.00
C ALA A 36 2.19 10.63 -13.09
N GLU A 37 1.25 11.38 -13.66
CA GLU A 37 0.41 12.30 -12.89
C GLU A 37 -0.64 11.57 -12.05
N LEU A 38 -1.21 10.50 -12.61
CA LEU A 38 -2.25 9.70 -11.98
C LEU A 38 -1.67 8.61 -11.08
N CYS A 39 -0.66 7.89 -11.58
CA CYS A 39 -0.02 6.82 -10.83
C CYS A 39 1.30 7.28 -10.23
N PRO A 40 1.40 7.38 -8.90
CA PRO A 40 2.56 7.96 -8.30
C PRO A 40 3.73 6.96 -8.34
N PHE A 41 4.96 7.45 -8.50
CA PHE A 41 6.16 6.61 -8.55
C PHE A 41 7.35 7.32 -7.87
N PRO A 42 8.23 6.61 -7.14
CA PRO A 42 8.21 5.16 -6.85
C PRO A 42 7.09 4.77 -5.90
N ILE A 43 6.56 3.55 -6.05
CA ILE A 43 5.62 2.96 -5.07
C ILE A 43 6.41 2.40 -3.90
N LEU A 44 6.26 3.03 -2.73
CA LEU A 44 6.93 2.65 -1.49
C LEU A 44 6.17 1.55 -0.75
N ALA A 45 4.84 1.60 -0.78
CA ALA A 45 3.95 0.63 -0.15
C ALA A 45 2.61 0.57 -0.87
N MET A 46 1.90 -0.54 -0.68
CA MET A 46 0.54 -0.75 -1.19
C MET A 46 -0.28 -1.57 -0.20
N SER A 47 -1.59 -1.33 -0.18
CA SER A 47 -2.52 -2.09 0.66
C SER A 47 -3.87 -2.21 -0.04
N ILE A 48 -4.62 -3.26 0.30
CA ILE A 48 -6.01 -3.45 -0.11
C ILE A 48 -6.85 -3.57 1.16
N ASP A 49 -7.97 -2.87 1.17
CA ASP A 49 -8.90 -2.84 2.29
C ASP A 49 -9.56 -4.22 2.54
N GLY A 50 -10.25 -4.33 3.68
CA GLY A 50 -10.90 -5.58 4.08
C GLY A 50 -12.00 -6.05 3.13
N ASN A 51 -12.64 -5.12 2.42
CA ASN A 51 -13.74 -5.40 1.51
C ASN A 51 -13.29 -5.59 0.05
N SER A 52 -12.01 -5.36 -0.25
CA SER A 52 -11.48 -5.38 -1.62
C SER A 52 -12.12 -4.35 -2.54
N THR A 53 -12.54 -3.22 -1.97
CA THR A 53 -13.08 -2.06 -2.66
C THR A 53 -11.98 -1.08 -3.03
N TRP A 54 -10.99 -0.89 -2.15
CA TRP A 54 -9.99 0.16 -2.29
C TRP A 54 -8.56 -0.40 -2.28
N LEU A 55 -7.75 0.12 -3.18
CA LEU A 55 -6.30 -0.04 -3.23
C LEU A 55 -5.65 1.31 -2.89
N ALA A 56 -4.80 1.33 -1.86
CA ALA A 56 -3.97 2.47 -1.53
C ALA A 56 -2.55 2.27 -2.09
N LEU A 57 -2.05 3.28 -2.78
CA LEU A 57 -0.71 3.35 -3.37
C LEU A 57 0.05 4.52 -2.75
N LEU A 58 1.11 4.21 -2.00
CA LEU A 58 1.96 5.21 -1.37
C LEU A 58 3.20 5.49 -2.22
N SER A 59 3.48 6.78 -2.40
CA SER A 59 4.71 7.28 -3.02
C SER A 59 5.46 8.25 -2.12
N THR A 60 6.52 8.86 -2.65
CA THR A 60 7.29 9.89 -1.95
C THR A 60 6.52 11.18 -1.71
N SER A 61 5.46 11.48 -2.47
CA SER A 61 4.79 12.79 -2.40
C SER A 61 3.29 12.73 -2.18
N ARG A 62 2.68 11.54 -2.21
CA ARG A 62 1.23 11.37 -2.01
C ARG A 62 0.83 9.93 -1.74
N VAL A 63 -0.39 9.79 -1.22
CA VAL A 63 -1.16 8.54 -1.25
C VAL A 63 -2.25 8.69 -2.31
N SER A 64 -2.30 7.76 -3.26
CA SER A 64 -3.37 7.68 -4.26
C SER A 64 -4.27 6.48 -3.97
N PHE A 65 -5.57 6.65 -4.20
CA PHE A 65 -6.57 5.63 -3.95
C PHE A 65 -7.24 5.20 -5.25
N TRP A 66 -7.28 3.90 -5.49
CA TRP A 66 -7.93 3.29 -6.65
C TRP A 66 -9.14 2.46 -6.20
N ASN A 67 -10.30 2.73 -6.79
CA ASN A 67 -11.50 1.92 -6.55
C ASN A 67 -11.42 0.66 -7.43
N LEU A 68 -11.27 -0.50 -6.80
CA LEU A 68 -11.15 -1.80 -7.47
C LEU A 68 -12.46 -2.27 -8.11
N VAL A 69 -13.61 -1.77 -7.63
CA VAL A 69 -14.95 -2.14 -8.11
C VAL A 69 -15.32 -1.30 -9.32
N GLU A 70 -15.20 0.02 -9.18
CA GLU A 70 -15.54 1.01 -10.20
C GLU A 70 -14.42 1.21 -11.22
N GLN A 71 -13.23 0.67 -10.96
CA GLN A 71 -12.04 0.77 -11.81
C GLN A 71 -11.70 2.22 -12.18
N ARG A 72 -11.66 3.08 -11.17
CA ARG A 72 -11.30 4.50 -11.32
C ARG A 72 -10.47 5.02 -10.16
N TRP A 73 -9.72 6.07 -10.43
CA TRP A 73 -9.05 6.84 -9.38
C TRP A 73 -10.08 7.54 -8.48
N GLY A 74 -9.87 7.44 -7.18
CA GLY A 74 -10.56 8.23 -6.16
C GLY A 74 -9.77 9.50 -5.83
N GLY A 75 -9.99 10.03 -4.63
CA GLY A 75 -9.18 11.12 -4.10
C GLY A 75 -7.71 10.71 -3.91
N SER A 76 -6.82 11.70 -3.86
CA SER A 76 -5.44 11.52 -3.41
C SER A 76 -5.16 12.50 -2.27
N MET A 77 -4.17 12.20 -1.44
CA MET A 77 -3.72 13.09 -0.37
C MET A 77 -2.23 13.41 -0.56
N PRO A 78 -1.84 14.67 -0.78
CA PRO A 78 -0.44 15.08 -0.82
C PRO A 78 0.30 14.80 0.49
N LEU A 79 1.59 14.52 0.42
CA LEU A 79 2.51 14.36 1.55
C LEU A 79 3.67 15.32 1.37
N GLU A 80 4.08 16.01 2.45
CA GLU A 80 5.15 17.01 2.38
C GLU A 80 6.48 16.43 1.90
N SER A 81 6.80 15.19 2.28
CA SER A 81 7.65 14.23 1.53
C SER A 81 7.90 13.00 2.39
N CYS A 82 7.64 11.81 1.85
CA CYS A 82 7.95 10.53 2.47
C CYS A 82 9.25 9.98 1.86
N SER A 83 10.40 10.29 2.48
CA SER A 83 11.71 9.90 1.95
C SER A 83 12.00 8.39 2.09
N HIS A 84 11.30 7.72 2.99
CA HIS A 84 11.50 6.30 3.28
C HIS A 84 10.19 5.54 3.33
N ARG A 85 10.24 4.25 2.95
CA ARG A 85 9.11 3.33 3.09
C ARG A 85 8.65 3.31 4.55
N PRO A 86 7.34 3.44 4.83
CA PRO A 86 6.83 3.38 6.20
C PRO A 86 7.07 1.99 6.80
N ALA A 87 7.06 1.94 8.14
CA ALA A 87 7.16 0.67 8.86
C ALA A 87 5.95 -0.22 8.56
N ALA A 88 4.76 0.36 8.47
CA ALA A 88 3.54 -0.31 8.04
C ALA A 88 2.55 0.66 7.38
N MET A 89 1.66 0.11 6.55
CA MET A 89 0.52 0.81 5.96
C MET A 89 -0.67 -0.14 5.92
N PHE A 90 -1.81 0.30 6.47
CA PHE A 90 -3.03 -0.49 6.50
C PHE A 90 -4.26 0.41 6.46
N PHE A 91 -5.36 -0.12 5.94
CA PHE A 91 -6.64 0.57 5.97
C PHE A 91 -7.20 0.60 7.39
N ASP A 92 -7.94 1.66 7.70
CA ASP A 92 -8.76 1.66 8.90
C ASP A 92 -9.78 0.51 8.85
N SER A 93 -10.09 -0.02 10.04
CA SER A 93 -11.02 -1.13 10.20
C SER A 93 -12.48 -0.68 10.12
N THR A 94 -12.76 0.62 10.30
CA THR A 94 -14.10 1.16 10.12
C THR A 94 -14.32 1.46 8.63
N PRO A 95 -15.28 0.79 7.97
CA PRO A 95 -15.44 0.93 6.53
C PRO A 95 -16.24 2.21 6.23
N ASP A 96 -15.56 3.34 6.08
CA ASP A 96 -16.10 4.42 5.24
C ASP A 96 -15.83 4.06 3.78
N THR A 97 -16.90 3.78 3.05
CA THR A 97 -16.80 3.27 1.67
C THR A 97 -16.53 4.39 0.68
N ASP A 98 -16.90 5.63 1.01
CA ASP A 98 -16.71 6.80 0.14
C ASP A 98 -15.37 7.49 0.41
N LYS A 99 -14.89 7.43 1.65
CA LYS A 99 -13.64 8.06 2.05
C LYS A 99 -12.67 7.01 2.61
N PRO A 100 -11.96 6.28 1.73
CA PRO A 100 -10.97 5.33 2.18
C PRO A 100 -9.89 6.03 3.02
N THR A 101 -9.66 5.46 4.20
CA THR A 101 -8.71 5.97 5.19
C THR A 101 -7.64 4.92 5.47
N ILE A 102 -6.39 5.35 5.49
CA ILE A 102 -5.25 4.51 5.88
C ILE A 102 -4.54 5.08 7.10
N GLN A 103 -3.91 4.20 7.85
CA GLN A 103 -2.93 4.53 8.88
C GLN A 103 -1.54 4.26 8.33
N LEU A 104 -0.69 5.29 8.38
CA LEU A 104 0.72 5.22 8.05
C LEU A 104 1.54 5.19 9.33
N VAL A 105 2.28 4.10 9.54
CA VAL A 105 3.13 3.94 10.71
C VAL A 105 4.58 4.22 10.31
N HIS A 106 5.18 5.22 10.94
CA HIS A 106 6.55 5.64 10.70
C HIS A 106 7.54 4.86 11.58
N HIS A 107 8.79 4.77 11.12
CA HIS A 107 9.85 4.06 11.84
C HIS A 107 10.23 4.71 13.19
N ASN A 108 9.91 5.98 13.39
CA ASN A 108 10.12 6.70 14.66
C ASN A 108 9.03 6.42 15.71
N GLY A 109 8.11 5.47 15.46
CA GLY A 109 7.05 5.11 16.40
C GLY A 109 5.80 6.00 16.34
N THR A 110 5.73 6.94 15.40
CA THR A 110 4.50 7.74 15.18
C THR A 110 3.60 7.11 14.13
N MET A 111 2.32 7.45 14.20
CA MET A 111 1.33 7.10 13.20
C MET A 111 0.51 8.32 12.81
N VAL A 112 0.21 8.43 11.52
CA VAL A 112 -0.67 9.46 10.97
C VAL A 112 -1.82 8.80 10.21
N GLN A 113 -2.98 9.42 10.29
CA GLN A 113 -4.15 9.01 9.52
C GLN A 113 -4.24 9.84 8.24
N VAL A 114 -4.52 9.16 7.13
CA VAL A 114 -4.58 9.71 5.78
C VAL A 114 -5.89 9.29 5.13
N THR A 115 -6.69 10.28 4.75
CA THR A 115 -8.03 10.08 4.18
C THR A 115 -8.05 10.58 2.75
N ALA A 116 -8.70 9.84 1.85
CA ALA A 116 -8.81 10.28 0.46
C ALA A 116 -9.50 11.64 0.33
N GLY A 117 -8.91 12.53 -0.48
CA GLY A 117 -9.45 13.85 -0.79
C GLY A 117 -9.18 14.93 0.27
N THR A 118 -8.47 14.62 1.36
CA THR A 118 -7.95 15.65 2.26
C THR A 118 -6.64 16.25 1.73
N GLN A 119 -6.29 17.46 2.18
CA GLN A 119 -5.03 18.10 1.81
C GLN A 119 -3.94 17.95 2.89
N ILE A 120 -4.34 17.72 4.13
CA ILE A 120 -3.45 17.65 5.29
C ILE A 120 -3.76 16.33 6.02
N PRO A 121 -2.73 15.54 6.37
CA PRO A 121 -2.91 14.38 7.23
C PRO A 121 -3.41 14.81 8.62
N GLU A 122 -4.10 13.91 9.31
CA GLU A 122 -4.42 14.16 10.71
C GLU A 122 -3.14 14.20 11.56
N SER A 123 -3.19 14.96 12.66
CA SER A 123 -2.08 15.10 13.59
C SER A 123 -1.55 13.74 14.04
N GLY A 124 -0.22 13.56 13.94
CA GLY A 124 0.43 12.31 14.28
C GLY A 124 0.30 11.95 15.75
N ILE A 125 0.06 10.67 16.02
CA ILE A 125 -0.03 10.09 17.36
C ILE A 125 1.24 9.27 17.61
N SER A 126 1.82 9.40 18.81
CA SER A 126 2.90 8.52 19.25
C SER A 126 2.33 7.17 19.68
N ILE A 127 2.70 6.09 18.98
CA ILE A 127 2.31 4.71 19.33
C ILE A 127 3.33 4.11 20.29
N CYS A 128 4.62 4.39 20.05
CA CYS A 128 5.69 3.92 20.92
C CYS A 128 6.80 4.98 21.03
N PRO A 129 7.47 5.07 22.19
CA PRO A 129 8.55 6.04 22.41
C PRO A 129 9.84 5.66 21.67
N GLU A 130 10.01 4.39 21.32
CA GLU A 130 11.20 3.84 20.68
C GLU A 130 11.00 3.61 19.17
N PRO A 131 12.06 3.68 18.34
CA PRO A 131 11.97 3.33 16.94
C PRO A 131 11.50 1.88 16.71
N LEU A 132 10.65 1.69 15.70
CA LEU A 132 10.12 0.37 15.37
C LEU A 132 11.20 -0.53 14.78
N ALA A 133 11.52 -1.60 15.51
CA ALA A 133 12.41 -2.65 15.06
C ALA A 133 11.68 -3.64 14.13
N ARG A 134 12.35 -4.05 13.05
CA ARG A 134 11.80 -5.05 12.12
C ARG A 134 12.35 -6.44 12.47
N ALA A 135 11.48 -7.35 12.88
CA ALA A 135 11.87 -8.74 13.09
C ALA A 135 12.34 -9.39 11.77
N ARG A 136 13.42 -10.17 11.85
CA ARG A 136 14.02 -10.93 10.74
C ARG A 136 14.09 -12.39 11.16
N SER A 137 13.42 -13.27 10.42
CA SER A 137 13.63 -14.71 10.60
C SER A 137 14.96 -15.11 9.97
N LEU A 138 15.81 -15.78 10.73
CA LEU A 138 17.06 -16.33 10.24
C LEU A 138 16.85 -17.82 9.96
N THR A 139 16.66 -18.19 8.70
CA THR A 139 16.63 -19.60 8.30
C THR A 139 18.06 -20.07 8.05
N LYS A 140 18.63 -20.83 8.98
CA LYS A 140 19.96 -21.44 8.81
C LYS A 140 19.81 -22.73 7.98
N LYS A 141 20.45 -22.79 6.82
CA LYS A 141 20.53 -24.01 6.01
C LYS A 141 21.44 -25.02 6.73
N CYS A 142 20.92 -26.22 7.00
CA CYS A 142 21.74 -27.33 7.49
C CYS A 142 22.28 -28.05 6.25
N ASP A 143 23.57 -27.93 5.96
CA ASP A 143 24.19 -28.71 4.90
C ASP A 143 24.29 -30.17 5.40
N SER A 144 23.40 -31.01 4.89
CA SER A 144 23.51 -32.45 5.05
C SER A 144 24.69 -32.93 4.21
N GLY A 145 25.86 -33.00 4.84
CA GLY A 145 27.05 -33.64 4.26
C GLY A 145 26.73 -35.10 3.97
N VAL A 146 26.65 -35.44 2.69
CA VAL A 146 26.70 -36.83 2.24
C VAL A 146 28.15 -37.27 2.39
N ILE A 147 28.44 -38.06 3.43
CA ILE A 147 29.70 -38.81 3.50
C ILE A 147 29.55 -39.96 2.51
N THR A 148 30.41 -39.96 1.49
CA THR A 148 30.48 -40.98 0.43
C THR A 148 31.16 -42.24 0.94
#